data_AF-A8LLV6-F1
#
_entry.id   AF-A8LLV6-F1
#
_cell.length_a   1.000
_cell.length_b   1.000
_cell.length_c   1.000
_cell.angle_alpha   90.00
_cell.angle_beta   90.00
_cell.angle_gamma   90.00
#
_symmetry.space_group_name_H-M   'P 1'
#
loop_
_entity.id
_entity.type
_entity.pdbx_description
1 polymer ?
#
loop_
_entity_poly.entity_id
_entity_poly.type
_entity_poly.pdbx_seq_one_letter_code
_entity_poly.pdbx_strand_id
1 'polypeptide(L)'
;MRVLLPLLLTPGMAAAQQAGWGNVGQPEETGFSWTDPLWPDFWMAWTPATLAVFIGIFSAIAVIGLMEGFKYKDGLERKGVLGLTTTLGDRLFITLLGSVYIFLAWLGFIGQPIWTPLALAIAWGIFTFWKV
;
A
#
# COMPACT_ATOMS: atom_id res chain seq x y z
N MET A 1 33.93 -41.97 -43.46
CA MET A 1 32.84 -41.69 -44.41
C MET A 1 31.51 -41.87 -43.67
N ARG A 2 30.76 -40.77 -43.47
CA ARG A 2 29.30 -40.72 -43.16
C ARG A 2 28.85 -41.31 -41.82
N VAL A 3 28.91 -40.59 -40.70
CA VAL A 3 27.80 -39.74 -40.18
C VAL A 3 26.43 -40.07 -40.76
N LEU A 4 25.60 -40.81 -40.02
CA LEU A 4 24.13 -40.72 -40.06
C LEU A 4 23.59 -41.14 -38.68
N LEU A 5 23.58 -40.15 -37.80
CA LEU A 5 22.86 -40.10 -36.53
C LEU A 5 21.38 -40.44 -36.82
N PRO A 6 20.76 -41.48 -36.22
CA PRO A 6 19.32 -41.61 -36.29
C PRO A 6 18.77 -40.45 -35.47
N LEU A 7 18.16 -39.51 -36.19
CA LEU A 7 17.26 -38.49 -35.71
C LEU A 7 16.11 -39.21 -35.00
N LEU A 8 16.37 -39.69 -33.78
CA LEU A 8 15.37 -39.99 -32.78
C LEU A 8 14.68 -38.67 -32.53
N LEU A 9 13.60 -38.49 -33.29
CA LEU A 9 12.46 -37.63 -32.96
C LEU A 9 12.06 -37.99 -31.53
N THR A 10 12.74 -37.36 -30.60
CA THR A 10 12.36 -37.37 -29.20
C THR A 10 10.97 -36.73 -29.18
N PRO A 11 9.92 -37.44 -28.73
CA PRO A 11 8.65 -36.78 -28.43
C PRO A 11 8.82 -35.68 -27.37
N GLY A 12 9.99 -35.61 -26.72
CA GLY A 12 10.40 -34.51 -25.84
C GLY A 12 10.54 -33.14 -26.53
N MET A 13 11.03 -33.05 -27.78
CA MET A 13 11.11 -31.75 -28.47
C MET A 13 9.73 -31.25 -28.91
N ALA A 14 8.86 -32.16 -29.37
CA ALA A 14 7.48 -31.81 -29.71
C ALA A 14 6.66 -31.41 -28.48
N ALA A 15 6.82 -32.15 -27.36
CA ALA A 15 6.15 -31.83 -26.10
C ALA A 15 6.68 -30.54 -25.45
N ALA A 16 7.98 -30.22 -25.59
CA ALA A 16 8.54 -28.97 -25.11
C ALA A 16 8.01 -27.75 -25.88
N GLN A 17 7.67 -27.91 -27.17
CA GLN A 17 7.03 -26.86 -27.95
C GLN A 17 5.54 -26.65 -27.56
N GLN A 18 4.90 -27.69 -27.03
CA GLN A 18 3.51 -27.63 -26.52
C GLN A 18 3.45 -27.18 -25.04
N ALA A 19 4.55 -27.31 -24.30
CA ALA A 19 4.71 -26.82 -22.94
C ALA A 19 5.00 -25.31 -22.92
N GLY A 20 4.00 -24.50 -23.30
CA GLY A 20 3.93 -23.08 -22.91
C GLY A 20 4.99 -22.12 -23.46
N TRP A 21 5.99 -22.59 -24.22
CA TRP A 21 7.05 -21.73 -24.76
C TRP A 21 6.60 -20.81 -25.90
N GLY A 22 5.41 -21.05 -26.47
CA GLY A 22 4.76 -20.12 -27.40
C GLY A 22 4.05 -18.94 -26.70
N ASN A 23 3.92 -18.97 -25.37
CA ASN A 23 3.22 -17.97 -24.56
C ASN A 23 4.15 -17.07 -23.74
N VAL A 24 5.46 -17.31 -23.78
CA VAL A 24 6.49 -16.61 -22.98
C VAL A 24 6.85 -15.19 -23.45
N GLY A 25 5.90 -14.52 -24.10
CA GLY A 25 6.04 -13.15 -24.58
C GLY A 25 4.72 -12.48 -24.93
N GLN A 26 3.59 -13.15 -24.63
CA GLN A 26 2.31 -12.47 -24.63
C GLN A 26 2.33 -11.49 -23.45
N PRO A 27 1.98 -10.21 -23.65
CA PRO A 27 1.71 -9.33 -22.52
C PRO A 27 0.61 -10.01 -21.71
N GLU A 28 0.92 -10.40 -20.48
CA GLU A 28 -0.08 -10.93 -19.56
C GLU A 28 -1.20 -9.89 -19.50
N GLU A 29 -2.45 -10.30 -19.71
CA GLU A 29 -3.59 -9.39 -19.60
C GLU A 29 -3.75 -9.03 -18.12
N THR A 30 -2.94 -8.06 -17.69
CA THR A 30 -2.94 -7.55 -16.32
C THR A 30 -4.24 -6.79 -16.12
N GLY A 31 -5.27 -7.55 -15.70
CA GLY A 31 -6.42 -6.96 -15.04
C GLY A 31 -5.97 -6.13 -13.83
N PHE A 32 -6.82 -5.21 -13.38
CA PHE A 32 -6.51 -4.35 -12.24
C PHE A 32 -6.07 -5.16 -11.01
N SER A 33 -4.86 -4.89 -10.51
CA SER A 33 -4.25 -5.55 -9.36
C SER A 33 -3.86 -4.54 -8.30
N TRP A 34 -4.17 -4.83 -7.05
CA TRP A 34 -3.87 -3.95 -5.91
C TRP A 34 -2.39 -3.92 -5.52
N THR A 35 -1.63 -4.93 -5.95
CA THR A 35 -0.24 -5.12 -5.57
C THR A 35 0.73 -4.73 -6.68
N ASP A 36 0.28 -4.71 -7.92
CA ASP A 36 1.15 -4.41 -9.05
C ASP A 36 1.31 -2.89 -9.22
N PRO A 37 2.51 -2.42 -9.61
CA PRO A 37 2.73 -1.01 -9.91
C PRO A 37 1.83 -0.56 -11.06
N LEU A 38 1.13 0.55 -10.87
CA LEU A 38 0.35 1.22 -11.92
C LEU A 38 1.24 1.71 -13.07
N TRP A 39 2.45 2.15 -12.74
CA TRP A 39 3.45 2.62 -13.69
C TRP A 39 4.79 1.92 -13.41
N PRO A 40 5.14 0.88 -14.18
CA PRO A 40 6.37 0.11 -13.98
C PRO A 40 7.65 0.93 -14.09
N ASP A 41 7.67 1.97 -14.94
CA ASP A 41 8.85 2.79 -15.23
C ASP A 41 9.04 3.98 -14.27
N PHE A 42 8.22 4.10 -13.21
CA PHE A 42 8.29 5.24 -12.29
C PHE A 42 9.31 5.01 -11.17
N TRP A 43 9.88 6.11 -10.65
CA TRP A 43 10.94 6.06 -9.62
C TRP A 43 10.52 5.38 -8.31
N MET A 44 9.22 5.37 -8.01
CA MET A 44 8.62 4.67 -6.89
C MET A 44 7.57 3.70 -7.43
N ALA A 45 7.56 2.47 -6.91
CA ALA A 45 6.53 1.48 -7.23
C ALA A 45 5.17 1.95 -6.68
N TRP A 46 4.42 2.70 -7.49
CA TRP A 46 3.08 3.17 -7.15
C TRP A 46 2.06 2.07 -7.39
N THR A 47 1.80 1.29 -6.35
CA THR A 47 0.64 0.39 -6.33
C THR A 47 -0.66 1.19 -6.12
N PRO A 48 -1.82 0.67 -6.54
CA PRO A 48 -3.11 1.30 -6.21
C PRO A 48 -3.31 1.47 -4.69
N ALA A 49 -2.80 0.52 -3.89
CA ALA A 49 -2.86 0.59 -2.44
C ALA A 49 -2.07 1.79 -1.88
N THR A 50 -0.82 1.98 -2.30
CA THR A 50 -0.01 3.12 -1.86
C THR A 50 -0.58 4.44 -2.38
N LEU A 51 -1.05 4.49 -3.63
CA LEU A 51 -1.70 5.67 -4.20
C LEU A 51 -2.93 6.10 -3.38
N ALA A 52 -3.79 5.15 -3.01
CA ALA A 52 -4.99 5.42 -2.21
C ALA A 52 -4.65 6.04 -0.84
N VAL A 53 -3.58 5.58 -0.18
CA VAL A 53 -3.12 6.15 1.10
C VAL A 53 -2.68 7.60 0.91
N PHE A 54 -1.89 7.91 -0.11
CA PHE A 54 -1.42 9.27 -0.37
C PHE A 54 -2.56 10.22 -0.74
N ILE A 55 -3.48 9.79 -1.61
CA ILE A 55 -4.69 10.57 -1.92
C ILE A 55 -5.50 10.82 -0.64
N GLY A 56 -5.65 9.80 0.21
CA GLY A 56 -6.27 9.93 1.52
C GLY A 56 -5.60 11.00 2.38
N ILE A 57 -4.28 10.98 2.52
CA ILE A 57 -3.51 11.97 3.29
C ILE A 57 -3.69 13.39 2.72
N PHE A 58 -3.49 13.59 1.42
CA PHE A 58 -3.66 14.90 0.79
C PHE A 58 -5.09 15.42 0.92
N SER A 59 -6.09 14.56 0.74
CA SER A 59 -7.48 14.94 0.92
C SER A 59 -7.79 15.33 2.37
N ALA A 60 -7.27 14.59 3.36
CA ALA A 60 -7.44 14.91 4.77
C ALA A 60 -6.81 16.26 5.13
N ILE A 61 -5.58 16.52 4.64
CA ILE A 61 -4.91 17.82 4.82
C ILE A 61 -5.71 18.94 4.16
N ALA A 62 -6.19 18.74 2.93
CA ALA A 62 -7.00 19.72 2.22
C ALA A 62 -8.31 20.02 2.97
N VAL A 63 -8.99 18.99 3.48
CA VAL A 63 -10.21 19.14 4.28
C VAL A 63 -9.94 19.94 5.55
N ILE A 64 -8.86 19.64 6.28
CA ILE A 64 -8.48 20.39 7.48
C ILE A 64 -8.17 21.86 7.12
N GLY A 65 -7.39 22.10 6.07
CA GLY A 65 -7.06 23.45 5.63
C GLY A 65 -8.28 24.26 5.20
N LEU A 66 -9.25 23.64 4.53
CA LEU A 66 -10.53 24.27 4.20
C LEU A 66 -11.35 24.55 5.47
N MET A 67 -11.45 23.58 6.38
CA MET A 67 -12.18 23.76 7.64
C MET A 67 -11.60 24.91 8.49
N GLU A 68 -10.27 25.01 8.55
CA GLU A 68 -9.58 26.07 9.27
C GLU A 68 -9.76 27.43 8.60
N GLY A 69 -9.61 27.50 7.26
CA GLY A 69 -9.77 28.73 6.49
C GLY A 69 -11.20 29.28 6.48
N PHE A 70 -12.22 28.42 6.45
CA PHE A 70 -13.62 28.85 6.36
C PHE A 70 -14.34 28.98 7.71
N LYS A 71 -14.08 28.05 8.65
CA LYS A 71 -14.97 27.87 9.80
C LYS A 71 -14.30 28.07 11.15
N TYR A 72 -13.03 27.73 11.30
CA TYR A 72 -12.41 27.60 12.62
C TYR A 72 -11.37 28.65 13.00
N LYS A 73 -10.91 29.51 12.07
CA LYS A 73 -10.08 30.74 12.18
C LYS A 73 -8.87 30.80 13.15
N ASP A 74 -8.74 29.91 14.13
CA ASP A 74 -7.72 29.84 15.19
C ASP A 74 -7.38 28.37 15.54
N GLY A 75 -7.48 27.46 14.57
CA GLY A 75 -6.92 26.11 14.71
C GLY A 75 -7.46 25.25 15.85
N LEU A 76 -8.69 25.46 16.36
CA LEU A 76 -9.36 24.68 17.43
C LEU A 76 -8.38 23.92 18.35
N GLU A 77 -7.50 24.65 19.04
CA GLU A 77 -6.61 24.07 20.02
C GLU A 77 -7.46 23.49 21.15
N ARG A 78 -7.54 22.16 21.22
CA ARG A 78 -8.17 21.47 22.35
C ARG A 78 -7.15 20.60 23.04
N LYS A 79 -7.30 20.46 24.35
CA LYS A 79 -6.55 19.47 25.12
C LYS A 79 -7.00 18.10 24.65
N GLY A 80 -6.12 17.45 23.88
CA GLY A 80 -6.37 16.12 23.33
C GLY A 80 -6.25 15.03 24.39
N VAL A 81 -6.43 13.78 23.97
CA VAL A 81 -6.38 12.61 24.86
C VAL A 81 -5.04 12.42 25.54
N LEU A 82 -3.95 12.82 24.89
CA LEU A 82 -2.58 12.77 25.44
C LEU A 82 -2.28 13.91 26.43
N GLY A 83 -3.26 14.76 26.75
CA GLY A 83 -3.08 15.93 27.62
C GLY A 83 -2.34 17.10 26.96
N LEU A 84 -1.89 16.91 25.71
CA LEU A 84 -1.27 17.94 24.88
C LEU A 84 -2.33 18.83 24.23
N THR A 85 -2.06 20.13 24.14
CA THR A 85 -2.79 21.06 23.28
C THR A 85 -2.44 20.72 21.83
N THR A 86 -3.41 20.17 21.09
CA THR A 86 -3.20 19.72 19.70
C THR A 86 -4.21 20.39 18.79
N THR A 87 -3.74 20.84 17.63
CA THR A 87 -4.59 21.30 16.53
C THR A 87 -5.21 20.10 15.78
N LEU A 88 -6.13 20.36 14.84
CA LEU A 88 -6.67 19.31 13.96
C LEU A 88 -5.59 18.64 13.11
N GLY A 89 -4.63 19.42 12.59
CA GLY A 89 -3.49 18.92 11.84
C GLY A 89 -2.58 18.02 12.68
N ASP A 90 -2.28 18.43 13.92
CA ASP A 90 -1.43 17.65 14.83
C ASP A 90 -2.04 16.28 15.13
N ARG A 91 -3.37 16.20 15.25
CA ARG A 91 -4.08 14.93 15.51
C ARG A 91 -4.04 14.00 14.31
N LEU A 92 -4.18 14.52 13.09
CA LEU A 92 -3.97 13.73 11.87
C LEU A 92 -2.54 13.18 11.82
N PHE A 93 -1.54 14.02 12.13
CA PHE A 93 -0.14 13.61 12.16
C PHE A 93 0.13 12.51 13.21
N ILE A 94 -0.34 12.69 14.45
CA ILE A 94 -0.20 11.68 15.52
C ILE A 94 -0.89 10.35 15.13
N THR A 95 -2.01 10.42 14.42
CA THR A 95 -2.72 9.22 13.95
C THR A 95 -1.90 8.47 12.89
N LEU A 96 -1.36 9.19 11.91
CA LEU A 96 -0.52 8.59 10.85
C LEU A 96 0.77 7.99 11.44
N LEU A 97 1.45 8.75 12.30
CA LEU A 97 2.71 8.35 12.91
C LEU A 97 2.52 7.14 13.85
N GLY A 98 1.49 7.18 14.71
CA GLY A 98 1.17 6.05 15.59
C GLY A 98 0.77 4.80 14.80
N SER A 99 0.03 4.94 13.70
CA SER A 99 -0.28 3.80 12.81
C SER A 99 0.99 3.18 12.25
N VAL A 100 1.93 3.98 11.74
CA VAL A 100 3.23 3.48 11.23
C VAL A 100 3.98 2.70 12.32
N TYR A 101 4.06 3.22 13.54
CA TYR A 101 4.72 2.50 14.64
C TYR A 101 4.00 1.22 15.04
N ILE A 102 2.67 1.18 15.03
CA ILE A 102 1.90 -0.05 15.28
C ILE A 102 2.25 -1.12 14.24
N PHE A 103 2.29 -0.74 12.95
CA PHE A 103 2.65 -1.67 11.88
C PHE A 103 4.12 -2.14 11.98
N LEU A 104 5.05 -1.23 12.27
CA LEU A 104 6.47 -1.58 12.44
C LEU A 104 6.71 -2.48 13.65
N ALA A 105 6.07 -2.18 14.80
CA ALA A 105 6.16 -3.01 15.98
C ALA A 105 5.59 -4.41 15.70
N TRP A 106 4.41 -4.49 15.05
CA TRP A 106 3.81 -5.77 14.70
C TRP A 106 4.69 -6.61 13.78
N LEU A 107 5.24 -5.99 12.73
CA LEU A 107 6.15 -6.66 11.80
C LEU A 107 7.45 -7.10 12.49
N GLY A 108 7.94 -6.31 13.45
CA GLY A 108 9.14 -6.63 14.22
C GLY A 108 8.99 -7.79 15.20
N PHE A 109 7.79 -7.99 15.77
CA PHE A 109 7.55 -9.04 16.76
C PHE A 109 6.85 -10.29 16.21
N ILE A 110 5.85 -10.12 15.35
CA ILE A 110 4.93 -11.20 14.92
C ILE A 110 5.06 -11.48 13.42
N GLY A 111 5.15 -10.44 12.59
CA GLY A 111 5.17 -10.57 11.13
C GLY A 111 3.77 -10.65 10.51
N GLN A 112 3.59 -11.49 9.48
CA GLN A 112 2.29 -11.69 8.84
C GLN A 112 1.39 -12.60 9.71
N PRO A 113 0.06 -12.38 9.75
CA PRO A 113 -0.75 -11.48 8.92
C PRO A 113 -0.90 -10.04 9.46
N ILE A 114 -1.18 -9.09 8.56
CA ILE A 114 -1.32 -7.64 8.85
C ILE A 114 -2.74 -7.15 9.19
N TRP A 115 -3.70 -8.05 9.38
CA TRP A 115 -5.08 -7.69 9.74
C TRP A 115 -5.20 -7.17 11.17
N THR A 116 -4.46 -7.76 12.11
CA THR A 116 -4.44 -7.31 13.50
C THR A 116 -3.85 -5.91 13.68
N PRO A 117 -2.67 -5.56 13.11
CA PRO A 117 -2.15 -4.20 13.23
C PRO A 117 -3.05 -3.17 12.52
N LEU A 118 -3.77 -3.58 11.46
CA LEU A 118 -4.76 -2.72 10.83
C LEU A 118 -5.91 -2.36 11.79
N ALA A 119 -6.48 -3.34 12.49
CA ALA A 119 -7.52 -3.09 13.48
C ALA A 119 -7.02 -2.19 14.63
N LEU A 120 -5.79 -2.42 15.10
CA LEU A 120 -5.15 -1.59 16.13
C LEU A 120 -4.91 -0.15 15.65
N ALA A 121 -4.48 0.04 14.40
CA ALA A 121 -4.30 1.36 13.81
C ALA A 121 -5.62 2.14 13.70
N ILE A 122 -6.72 1.47 13.35
CA ILE A 122 -8.05 2.09 13.34
C ILE A 122 -8.48 2.48 14.77
N ALA A 123 -8.29 1.59 15.75
CA ALA A 123 -8.58 1.89 17.14
C ALA A 123 -7.74 3.07 17.65
N TRP A 124 -6.47 3.15 17.26
CA TRP A 124 -5.59 4.28 17.55
C TRP A 124 -6.11 5.59 16.95
N GLY A 125 -6.54 5.58 15.69
CA GLY A 125 -7.15 6.74 15.06
C GLY A 125 -8.45 7.18 15.75
N ILE A 126 -9.32 6.26 16.16
CA ILE A 126 -10.52 6.63 16.92
C ILE A 126 -10.11 7.25 18.26
N PHE A 127 -9.12 6.67 18.93
CA PHE A 127 -8.63 7.15 20.22
C PHE A 127 -8.07 8.57 20.15
N THR A 128 -7.31 8.93 19.11
CA THR A 128 -6.75 10.29 18.96
C THR A 128 -7.84 11.36 18.77
N PHE A 129 -9.00 11.00 18.20
CA PHE A 129 -10.14 11.90 17.97
C PHE A 129 -11.27 11.77 19.00
N TRP A 130 -11.23 10.83 19.94
CA TRP A 130 -12.36 10.52 20.82
C TRP A 130 -12.73 11.64 21.81
N LYS A 131 -11.74 12.31 22.41
CA LYS A 131 -11.99 13.27 23.50
C LYS A 131 -11.84 14.72 23.04
N VAL A 132 -12.61 15.08 22.01
CA VAL A 132 -12.57 16.38 21.32
C VAL A 132 -13.85 17.16 21.55
#